data_AF-A0A7X6SYX3-F1
#
_entry.id   AF-A0A7X6SYX3-F1
#
_cell.length_a   1.000
_cell.length_b   1.000
_cell.length_c   1.000
_cell.angle_alpha   90.00
_cell.angle_beta   90.00
_cell.angle_gamma   90.00
#
_symmetry.space_group_name_H-M   'P 1'
#
loop_
_entity.id
_entity.type
_entity.pdbx_description
1 polymer ?
#
loop_
_entity_poly.entity_id
_entity_poly.type
_entity_poly.pdbx_seq_one_letter_code
_entity_poly.pdbx_strand_id
1 'polypeptide(L)'
;NASHLRVSVHIERISEQRLTPAMLTLRCGLSGKRRPVRIYVKPCLILPAHVASPLIRRFWGFFRTGQFESIGLNWSPLHPGYMVIPTNTARRRLPQVAAHEAGHIFGLGDAYGAWYRFYSAAPETDGYMMRNNSRVHPDELAMLITAHTTGHMQYFPRVLKLGNIAHGIGSAFKAPVVRLTNRLRK
;
A
#
# COMPACT_ATOMS: atom_id res chain seq x y z
N ASN A 1 7.14 11.50 -24.39
CA ASN A 1 6.72 10.55 -25.44
C ASN A 1 6.76 9.15 -24.84
N ALA A 2 5.64 8.62 -24.34
CA ALA A 2 5.56 7.33 -23.61
C ALA A 2 4.98 6.18 -24.46
N SER A 3 4.83 6.41 -25.76
CA SER A 3 4.19 5.52 -26.75
C SER A 3 4.93 4.20 -27.01
N HIS A 4 6.08 3.97 -26.38
CA HIS A 4 6.91 2.78 -26.61
C HIS A 4 6.75 1.69 -25.54
N LEU A 5 6.03 1.96 -24.44
CA LEU A 5 5.84 0.98 -23.38
C LEU A 5 4.61 0.11 -23.68
N ARG A 6 4.85 -1.15 -24.07
CA ARG A 6 3.80 -2.14 -24.31
C ARG A 6 3.20 -2.58 -22.97
N VAL A 7 2.15 -1.90 -22.53
CA VAL A 7 1.38 -2.25 -21.32
C VAL A 7 0.29 -3.25 -21.71
N SER A 8 0.33 -4.45 -21.12
CA SER A 8 -0.73 -5.45 -21.25
C SER A 8 -1.60 -5.45 -19.99
N VAL A 9 -2.91 -5.21 -20.16
CA VAL A 9 -3.89 -5.31 -19.07
C VAL A 9 -4.76 -6.54 -19.33
N HIS A 10 -4.76 -7.46 -18.39
CA HIS A 10 -5.61 -8.66 -18.42
C HIS A 10 -6.69 -8.52 -17.36
N ILE A 11 -7.96 -8.51 -17.79
CA ILE A 11 -9.12 -8.41 -16.90
C ILE A 11 -9.78 -9.77 -16.87
N GLU A 12 -9.82 -10.37 -15.69
CA GLU A 12 -10.46 -11.66 -15.46
C GLU A 12 -11.48 -11.51 -14.33
N ARG A 13 -12.69 -12.02 -14.55
CA ARG A 13 -13.65 -12.18 -13.47
C ARG A 13 -13.28 -13.44 -12.71
N ILE A 14 -12.67 -13.27 -11.55
CA ILE A 14 -12.39 -14.39 -10.65
C ILE A 14 -13.75 -14.91 -10.17
N SER A 15 -14.14 -16.07 -10.71
CA SER A 15 -15.26 -16.90 -10.21
C SER A 15 -15.13 -17.07 -8.68
N GLU A 16 -16.21 -17.39 -7.96
CA GLU A 16 -16.33 -17.49 -6.47
C GLU A 16 -15.37 -18.47 -5.77
N GLN A 17 -14.20 -18.74 -6.32
CA GLN A 17 -13.06 -19.36 -5.68
C GLN A 17 -12.86 -18.72 -4.30
N ARG A 18 -13.02 -19.54 -3.25
CA ARG A 18 -12.87 -19.21 -1.83
C ARG A 18 -11.48 -18.67 -1.44
N LEU A 19 -10.59 -18.43 -2.40
CA LEU A 19 -9.21 -18.03 -2.16
C LEU A 19 -9.12 -16.51 -2.04
N THR A 20 -8.53 -16.06 -0.93
CA THR A 20 -8.29 -14.63 -0.70
C THR A 20 -7.23 -14.08 -1.68
N PRO A 21 -7.22 -12.77 -1.97
CA PRO A 21 -6.14 -12.12 -2.74
C PRO A 21 -4.72 -12.48 -2.28
N ALA A 22 -4.52 -12.62 -0.97
CA ALA A 22 -3.26 -13.04 -0.39
C ALA A 22 -2.89 -14.47 -0.80
N MET A 23 -3.84 -15.41 -0.76
CA MET A 23 -3.63 -16.81 -1.16
C MET A 23 -3.35 -16.94 -2.66
N LEU A 24 -4.10 -16.22 -3.50
CA LEU A 24 -3.87 -16.18 -4.94
C LEU A 24 -2.47 -15.62 -5.28
N THR A 25 -2.04 -14.60 -4.54
CA THR A 25 -0.70 -14.02 -4.66
C THR A 25 0.38 -15.00 -4.18
N LEU A 26 0.15 -15.70 -3.07
CA LEU A 26 1.08 -16.69 -2.51
C LEU A 26 1.28 -17.90 -3.42
N ARG A 27 0.20 -18.47 -3.97
CA ARG A 27 0.28 -19.64 -4.87
C ARG A 27 1.17 -19.38 -6.07
N CYS A 28 1.20 -18.13 -6.53
CA CYS A 28 2.03 -17.73 -7.65
C CYS A 28 3.47 -17.40 -7.22
N GLY A 29 3.72 -17.27 -5.91
CA GLY A 29 4.94 -16.86 -5.20
C GLY A 29 6.25 -17.49 -5.65
N LEU A 30 6.24 -18.75 -6.09
CA LEU A 30 7.42 -19.62 -6.09
C LEU A 30 8.24 -19.63 -7.39
N SER A 31 7.79 -18.97 -8.46
CA SER A 31 8.39 -19.14 -9.80
C SER A 31 9.64 -18.31 -10.13
N GLY A 32 10.14 -17.45 -9.24
CA GLY A 32 11.36 -16.64 -9.46
C GLY A 32 11.33 -15.60 -10.60
N LYS A 33 10.28 -15.56 -11.42
CA LYS A 33 10.13 -14.65 -12.58
C LYS A 33 9.43 -13.34 -12.20
N ARG A 34 9.71 -12.26 -12.96
CA ARG A 34 8.97 -10.99 -12.89
C ARG A 34 7.48 -11.22 -13.14
N ARG A 35 6.61 -10.51 -12.40
CA ARG A 35 5.16 -10.78 -12.41
C ARG A 35 4.32 -9.53 -12.68
N PRO A 36 3.12 -9.71 -13.26
CA PRO A 36 2.14 -8.65 -13.28
C PRO A 36 1.71 -8.31 -11.85
N VAL A 37 1.43 -7.03 -11.63
CA VAL A 37 0.75 -6.56 -10.44
C VAL A 37 -0.70 -7.00 -10.51
N ARG A 38 -1.25 -7.49 -9.39
CA ARG A 38 -2.66 -7.85 -9.30
C ARG A 38 -3.45 -6.76 -8.62
N ILE A 39 -4.56 -6.41 -9.25
CA ILE A 39 -5.50 -5.41 -8.76
C ILE A 39 -6.84 -6.11 -8.57
N TYR A 40 -7.31 -6.13 -7.33
CA TYR A 40 -8.57 -6.75 -6.96
C TYR A 40 -9.59 -5.65 -6.70
N VAL A 41 -10.71 -5.68 -7.42
CA VAL A 41 -11.85 -4.82 -7.14
C VAL A 41 -12.92 -5.68 -6.47
N LYS A 42 -13.19 -5.43 -5.19
CA LYS A 42 -14.15 -6.26 -4.42
C LYS A 42 -14.91 -5.44 -3.38
N PRO A 43 -16.12 -5.87 -2.95
CA PRO A 43 -16.75 -5.28 -1.79
C PRO A 43 -15.90 -5.50 -0.54
N CYS A 44 -15.61 -4.43 0.19
CA CYS A 44 -14.85 -4.46 1.43
C CYS A 44 -15.55 -3.58 2.45
N LEU A 45 -15.98 -4.17 3.57
CA LEU A 45 -16.73 -3.47 4.60
C LEU A 45 -15.84 -2.80 5.66
N ILE A 46 -14.60 -3.30 5.82
CA ILE A 46 -13.76 -2.99 6.99
C ILE A 46 -12.48 -2.26 6.60
N LEU A 47 -11.80 -2.75 5.56
CA LEU A 47 -10.52 -2.20 5.13
C LEU A 47 -10.73 -1.22 3.97
N PRO A 48 -10.06 -0.05 4.00
CA PRO A 48 -9.98 0.82 2.85
C PRO A 48 -9.18 0.16 1.71
N ALA A 49 -9.00 0.89 0.61
CA ALA A 49 -8.01 0.50 -0.37
C ALA A 49 -6.65 0.30 0.31
N HIS A 50 -5.91 -0.71 -0.15
CA HIS A 50 -4.62 -1.04 0.42
C HIS A 50 -3.78 -1.85 -0.57
N VAL A 51 -2.46 -1.67 -0.46
CA VAL A 51 -1.46 -2.57 -1.02
C VAL A 51 -0.90 -3.49 0.04
N ALA A 52 -0.60 -4.70 -0.37
CA ALA A 52 -0.15 -5.76 0.49
C ALA A 52 0.93 -6.62 -0.20
N SER A 53 2.03 -6.87 0.50
CA SER A 53 3.01 -7.88 0.06
C SER A 53 2.62 -9.29 0.53
N PRO A 54 3.18 -10.35 -0.09
CA PRO A 54 3.04 -11.71 0.43
C PRO A 54 3.55 -11.82 1.87
N LEU A 55 2.87 -12.62 2.71
CA LEU A 55 3.17 -12.75 4.14
C LEU A 55 4.62 -13.13 4.44
N ILE A 56 5.20 -14.05 3.68
CA ILE A 56 6.60 -14.49 3.84
C ILE A 56 7.57 -13.30 3.67
N ARG A 57 7.28 -12.41 2.70
CA ARG A 57 8.11 -11.22 2.47
C ARG A 57 7.91 -10.17 3.55
N ARG A 58 6.71 -10.03 4.10
CA ARG A 58 6.47 -9.10 5.22
C ARG A 58 7.35 -9.42 6.42
N PHE A 59 7.41 -10.70 6.78
CA PHE A 59 8.28 -11.17 7.85
C PHE A 59 9.75 -10.89 7.52
N TRP A 60 10.21 -11.25 6.33
CA TRP A 60 11.61 -11.04 5.92
C TRP A 60 12.01 -9.57 5.73
N GLY A 61 11.08 -8.72 5.30
CA GLY A 61 11.33 -7.30 5.04
C GLY A 61 11.76 -6.56 6.30
N PHE A 62 11.08 -6.85 7.41
CA PHE A 62 11.35 -6.23 8.70
C PHE A 62 12.79 -6.48 9.17
N PHE A 63 13.23 -7.73 9.14
CA PHE A 63 14.59 -8.08 9.57
C PHE A 63 15.68 -7.46 8.68
N ARG A 64 15.38 -7.22 7.40
CA ARG A 64 16.37 -6.69 6.45
C ARG A 64 16.49 -5.17 6.47
N THR A 65 15.40 -4.44 6.68
CA THR A 65 15.39 -2.96 6.56
C THR A 65 15.28 -2.24 7.89
N GLY A 66 14.86 -2.92 8.96
CA GLY A 66 14.53 -2.29 10.25
C GLY A 66 13.33 -1.32 10.17
N GLN A 67 12.66 -1.23 9.01
CA GLN A 67 11.52 -0.33 8.81
C GLN A 67 10.22 -1.07 9.12
N PHE A 68 9.41 -0.55 10.04
CA PHE A 68 8.13 -1.19 10.42
C PHE A 68 7.14 -1.30 9.25
N GLU A 69 7.19 -0.39 8.27
CA GLU A 69 6.34 -0.50 7.07
C GLU A 69 6.58 -1.77 6.27
N SER A 70 7.79 -2.33 6.35
CA SER A 70 8.12 -3.57 5.66
C SER A 70 7.41 -4.80 6.24
N ILE A 71 6.83 -4.69 7.45
CA ILE A 71 5.88 -5.67 8.04
C ILE A 71 4.59 -5.72 7.22
N GLY A 72 4.28 -4.66 6.48
CA GLY A 72 3.11 -4.57 5.64
C GLY A 72 3.34 -4.69 4.16
N LEU A 73 4.38 -3.99 3.74
CA LEU A 73 4.72 -3.72 2.36
C LEU A 73 6.21 -3.95 2.19
N ASN A 74 6.57 -5.13 1.73
CA ASN A 74 7.92 -5.45 1.27
C ASN A 74 7.87 -5.65 -0.24
N TRP A 75 8.14 -4.58 -0.98
CA TRP A 75 8.01 -4.51 -2.42
C TRP A 75 9.28 -5.00 -3.14
N SER A 76 9.14 -5.59 -4.33
CA SER A 76 10.21 -5.73 -5.34
C SER A 76 9.62 -6.07 -6.72
N PRO A 77 10.37 -5.91 -7.82
CA PRO A 77 9.90 -6.27 -9.17
C PRO A 77 9.50 -7.74 -9.34
N LEU A 78 10.11 -8.65 -8.56
CA LEU A 78 9.79 -10.08 -8.58
C LEU A 78 8.55 -10.42 -7.73
N HIS A 79 8.27 -9.61 -6.72
CA HIS A 79 7.13 -9.79 -5.83
C HIS A 79 6.48 -8.43 -5.53
N PRO A 80 5.76 -7.85 -6.51
CA PRO A 80 5.24 -6.49 -6.39
C PRO A 80 4.06 -6.38 -5.41
N GLY A 81 3.56 -7.51 -4.89
CA GLY A 81 2.39 -7.55 -4.02
C GLY A 81 1.09 -7.51 -4.82
N TYR A 82 0.03 -7.06 -4.16
CA TYR A 82 -1.28 -6.86 -4.77
C TYR A 82 -1.95 -5.62 -4.17
N MET A 83 -2.84 -5.03 -4.96
CA MET A 83 -3.72 -3.94 -4.52
C MET A 83 -5.15 -4.42 -4.43
N VAL A 84 -5.87 -3.94 -3.43
CA VAL A 84 -7.31 -4.11 -3.31
C VAL A 84 -7.97 -2.74 -3.34
N ILE A 85 -8.92 -2.54 -4.25
CA ILE A 85 -9.77 -1.35 -4.32
C ILE A 85 -11.20 -1.76 -3.95
N PRO A 86 -11.77 -1.20 -2.87
CA PRO A 86 -13.16 -1.45 -2.50
C PRO A 86 -14.14 -0.93 -3.55
N THR A 87 -15.19 -1.69 -3.89
CA THR A 87 -16.23 -1.26 -4.85
C THR A 87 -17.05 -0.06 -4.36
N ASN A 88 -17.09 0.18 -3.05
CA ASN A 88 -17.72 1.35 -2.43
C ASN A 88 -16.82 2.61 -2.44
N THR A 89 -15.64 2.56 -3.08
CA THR A 89 -14.82 3.76 -3.28
C THR A 89 -15.56 4.75 -4.18
N ALA A 90 -15.82 5.96 -3.68
CA ALA A 90 -16.53 6.99 -4.44
C ALA A 90 -15.81 7.28 -5.77
N ARG A 91 -16.57 7.29 -6.89
CA ARG A 91 -16.01 7.48 -8.25
C ARG A 91 -15.09 8.71 -8.36
N ARG A 92 -15.43 9.82 -7.69
CA ARG A 92 -14.63 11.06 -7.69
C ARG A 92 -13.27 10.90 -6.99
N ARG A 93 -13.16 10.01 -6.00
CA ARG A 93 -11.93 9.72 -5.25
C ARG A 93 -11.14 8.56 -5.83
N LEU A 94 -11.75 7.73 -6.67
CA LEU A 94 -11.12 6.53 -7.20
C LEU A 94 -9.76 6.81 -7.89
N PRO A 95 -9.58 7.84 -8.74
CA PRO A 95 -8.28 8.11 -9.35
C PRO A 95 -7.21 8.44 -8.31
N GLN A 96 -7.56 9.23 -7.29
CA GLN A 96 -6.65 9.66 -6.22
C GLN A 96 -6.23 8.48 -5.35
N VAL A 97 -7.18 7.63 -4.96
CA VAL A 97 -6.92 6.41 -4.21
C VAL A 97 -6.08 5.44 -5.03
N ALA A 98 -6.45 5.20 -6.29
CA ALA A 98 -5.70 4.31 -7.17
C ALA A 98 -4.26 4.80 -7.39
N ALA A 99 -4.04 6.11 -7.51
CA ALA A 99 -2.71 6.68 -7.64
C ALA A 99 -1.86 6.47 -6.37
N HIS A 100 -2.43 6.74 -5.20
CA HIS A 100 -1.77 6.52 -3.90
C HIS A 100 -1.36 5.05 -3.71
N GLU A 101 -2.31 4.13 -3.91
CA GLU A 101 -2.03 2.69 -3.84
C GLU A 101 -1.04 2.25 -4.95
N ALA A 102 -1.09 2.85 -6.14
CA ALA A 102 -0.10 2.57 -7.18
C ALA A 102 1.32 2.95 -6.71
N GLY A 103 1.49 4.06 -6.00
CA GLY A 103 2.76 4.43 -5.38
C GLY A 103 3.31 3.29 -4.51
N HIS A 104 2.48 2.73 -3.64
CA HIS A 104 2.84 1.56 -2.83
C HIS A 104 3.17 0.31 -3.67
N ILE A 105 2.38 0.03 -4.70
CA ILE A 105 2.66 -1.06 -5.67
C ILE A 105 4.00 -0.90 -6.34
N PHE A 106 4.52 0.32 -6.52
CA PHE A 106 5.80 0.57 -7.17
C PHE A 106 6.94 0.80 -6.17
N GLY A 107 6.72 0.49 -4.89
CA GLY A 107 7.75 0.55 -3.88
C GLY A 107 7.99 1.95 -3.32
N LEU A 108 6.99 2.82 -3.33
CA LEU A 108 7.01 4.04 -2.53
C LEU A 108 6.40 3.76 -1.15
N GLY A 109 7.14 4.13 -0.11
CA GLY A 109 6.64 4.18 1.27
C GLY A 109 5.54 5.22 1.44
N ASP A 110 4.82 5.10 2.54
CA ASP A 110 3.85 6.12 2.89
C ASP A 110 4.58 7.35 3.45
N ALA A 111 4.17 8.55 3.04
CA ALA A 111 4.72 9.79 3.59
C ALA A 111 4.29 10.03 5.04
N TYR A 112 3.20 9.39 5.50
CA TYR A 112 2.71 9.40 6.89
C TYR A 112 3.07 8.15 7.69
N GLY A 113 3.48 7.07 7.02
CA GLY A 113 3.57 5.76 7.65
C GLY A 113 2.21 5.19 8.05
N ALA A 114 1.25 4.98 7.12
CA ALA A 114 -0.12 4.53 7.44
C ALA A 114 -0.21 3.28 8.32
N TRP A 115 0.82 2.44 8.34
CA TRP A 115 0.78 1.27 9.21
C TRP A 115 0.71 1.68 10.69
N TYR A 116 1.30 2.81 11.07
CA TYR A 116 1.11 3.38 12.39
C TYR A 116 1.36 4.90 12.40
N ARG A 117 0.46 5.66 13.04
CA ARG A 117 0.55 7.10 13.35
C ARG A 117 1.75 7.48 14.26
N PHE A 118 2.86 6.76 14.16
CA PHE A 118 4.08 6.85 14.95
C PHE A 118 5.06 7.89 14.41
N TYR A 119 4.90 8.26 13.14
CA TYR A 119 5.73 9.23 12.44
C TYR A 119 4.89 10.48 12.14
N SER A 120 5.49 11.67 12.27
CA SER A 120 4.90 12.84 11.60
C SER A 120 5.06 12.68 10.09
N ALA A 121 4.21 13.38 9.32
CA ALA A 121 4.46 13.56 7.90
C ALA A 121 5.94 13.91 7.68
N ALA A 122 6.55 13.27 6.69
CA ALA A 122 7.92 13.57 6.30
C ALA A 122 8.05 15.08 6.04
N PRO A 123 9.11 15.76 6.53
CA PRO A 123 9.28 17.18 6.30
C PRO A 123 9.30 17.48 4.80
N GLU A 124 8.79 18.65 4.42
CA GLU A 124 8.80 19.15 3.03
C GLU A 124 8.02 18.30 2.01
N THR A 125 7.24 17.32 2.46
CA THR A 125 6.42 16.49 1.56
C THR A 125 5.05 17.09 1.24
N ASP A 126 4.87 18.40 1.44
CA ASP A 126 3.59 19.08 1.23
C ASP A 126 3.15 19.02 -0.24
N GLY A 127 2.04 18.32 -0.46
CA GLY A 127 1.50 18.09 -1.80
C GLY A 127 2.19 16.97 -2.58
N TYR A 128 2.95 16.09 -1.94
CA TYR A 128 3.34 14.80 -2.52
C TYR A 128 2.12 13.88 -2.57
N MET A 129 1.97 13.04 -3.60
CA MET A 129 0.86 12.09 -3.74
C MET A 129 0.75 11.15 -2.54
N MET A 130 1.89 10.70 -2.01
CA MET A 130 1.94 9.82 -0.84
C MET A 130 1.51 10.54 0.46
N ARG A 131 1.37 11.88 0.43
CA ARG A 131 0.86 12.72 1.52
C ARG A 131 -0.56 13.27 1.24
N ASN A 132 -0.74 13.94 0.13
CA ASN A 132 -1.99 14.49 -0.32
C ASN A 132 -2.21 13.94 -1.73
N ASN A 133 -3.19 13.06 -1.91
CA ASN A 133 -3.48 12.34 -3.16
C ASN A 133 -3.96 13.27 -4.31
N SER A 134 -3.51 14.52 -4.36
CA SER A 134 -3.93 15.58 -5.27
C SER A 134 -3.00 15.73 -6.48
N ARG A 135 -1.70 15.48 -6.34
CA ARG A 135 -0.70 15.60 -7.43
C ARG A 135 0.48 14.66 -7.21
N VAL A 136 1.14 14.28 -8.31
CA VAL A 136 2.39 13.50 -8.29
C VAL A 136 3.57 14.48 -8.37
N HIS A 137 4.48 14.42 -7.42
CA HIS A 137 5.69 15.25 -7.42
C HIS A 137 6.79 14.61 -8.30
N PRO A 138 7.64 15.41 -8.98
CA PRO A 138 8.80 14.87 -9.72
C PRO A 138 9.70 13.97 -8.88
N ASP A 139 9.90 14.30 -7.60
CA ASP A 139 10.72 13.49 -6.69
C ASP A 139 10.08 12.13 -6.40
N GLU A 140 8.75 12.02 -6.38
CA GLU A 140 8.07 10.73 -6.24
C GLU A 140 8.28 9.84 -7.47
N LEU A 141 8.33 10.45 -8.66
CA LEU A 141 8.68 9.73 -9.89
C LEU A 141 10.12 9.26 -9.86
N ALA A 142 11.06 10.10 -9.40
CA ALA A 142 12.46 9.72 -9.25
C ALA A 142 12.63 8.58 -8.23
N MET A 143 11.94 8.65 -7.09
CA MET A 143 11.89 7.57 -6.11
C MET A 143 11.31 6.29 -6.72
N LEU A 144 10.25 6.39 -7.53
CA LEU A 144 9.63 5.24 -8.18
C LEU A 144 10.60 4.57 -9.15
N ILE A 145 11.27 5.35 -9.99
CA ILE A 145 12.28 4.84 -10.93
C ILE A 145 13.44 4.19 -10.17
N THR A 146 13.88 4.82 -9.08
CA THR A 146 14.93 4.28 -8.20
C THR A 146 14.48 2.97 -7.56
N ALA A 147 13.24 2.88 -7.08
CA ALA A 147 12.68 1.64 -6.58
C ALA A 147 12.72 0.56 -7.66
N HIS A 148 12.23 0.90 -8.85
CA HIS A 148 12.18 -0.02 -9.99
C HIS A 148 13.54 -0.60 -10.36
N THR A 149 14.55 0.26 -10.46
CA THR A 149 15.91 -0.08 -10.89
C THR A 149 16.70 -0.85 -9.83
N THR A 150 16.59 -0.43 -8.57
CA THR A 150 17.33 -1.06 -7.46
C THR A 150 16.64 -2.32 -6.93
N GLY A 151 15.34 -2.47 -7.20
CA GLY A 151 14.52 -3.53 -6.63
C GLY A 151 14.19 -3.34 -5.14
N HIS A 152 14.45 -2.14 -4.61
CA HIS A 152 14.26 -1.77 -3.22
C HIS A 152 13.20 -0.69 -3.07
N MET A 153 12.38 -0.83 -2.03
CA MET A 153 11.40 0.19 -1.67
C MET A 153 12.11 1.50 -1.31
N GLN A 154 11.62 2.63 -1.80
CA GLN A 154 12.09 3.96 -1.44
C GLN A 154 11.18 4.54 -0.35
N TYR A 155 11.80 5.15 0.65
CA TYR A 155 11.11 5.71 1.81
C TYR A 155 11.35 7.22 1.86
N PHE A 156 10.34 7.95 2.31
CA PHE A 156 10.51 9.36 2.64
C PHE A 156 11.39 9.51 3.89
N PRO A 157 12.16 10.60 4.01
CA PRO A 157 12.88 10.89 5.25
C PRO A 157 11.89 11.06 6.41
N ARG A 158 12.15 10.37 7.52
CA ARG A 158 11.23 10.32 8.67
C ARG A 158 11.87 10.86 9.93
N VAL A 159 11.05 11.52 10.74
CA VAL A 159 11.40 11.90 12.10
C VAL A 159 10.54 11.07 13.06
N LEU A 160 11.19 10.26 13.89
CA LEU A 160 10.55 9.52 14.97
C LEU A 160 10.02 10.52 16.01
N LYS A 161 8.70 10.49 16.28
CA LYS A 161 8.09 11.29 17.34
C LYS A 161 7.41 10.38 18.35
N LEU A 162 8.12 10.03 19.41
CA LEU A 162 7.67 9.12 20.49
C LEU A 162 6.29 9.49 21.06
N GLY A 163 5.97 10.79 21.18
CA GLY A 163 4.65 11.25 21.64
C GLY A 163 3.49 10.83 20.73
N ASN A 164 3.71 10.79 19.41
CA ASN A 164 2.71 10.34 18.45
C ASN A 164 2.52 8.82 18.50
N ILE A 165 3.53 8.07 18.97
CA ILE A 165 3.45 6.62 19.17
C ILE A 165 2.40 6.28 20.24
N ALA A 166 2.51 6.89 21.42
CA ALA A 166 1.56 6.70 22.51
C ALA A 166 0.12 7.06 22.09
N HIS A 167 -0.04 8.20 21.42
CA HIS A 167 -1.36 8.63 20.92
C HIS A 167 -1.91 7.69 19.83
N GLY A 168 -1.05 7.22 18.93
CA GLY A 168 -1.39 6.28 17.86
C GLY A 168 -1.95 4.98 18.42
N ILE A 169 -1.24 4.37 19.37
CA ILE A 169 -1.66 3.15 20.07
C ILE A 169 -3.02 3.37 20.77
N GLY A 170 -3.15 4.44 21.56
CA GLY A 170 -4.40 4.74 22.26
C GLY A 170 -5.61 4.93 21.32
N SER A 171 -5.41 5.57 20.17
CA SER A 171 -6.47 5.75 19.17
C SER A 171 -6.84 4.45 18.44
N ALA A 172 -5.87 3.55 18.20
CA ALA A 172 -6.09 2.26 17.56
C ALA A 172 -6.91 1.30 18.44
N PHE A 173 -6.76 1.37 19.77
CA PHE A 173 -7.60 0.60 20.70
C PHE A 173 -9.02 1.16 20.82
N LYS A 174 -9.22 2.47 20.70
CA LYS A 174 -10.55 3.10 20.80
C LYS A 174 -11.41 2.94 19.55
N ALA A 175 -10.82 2.95 18.35
CA ALA A 175 -11.59 2.95 17.10
C ALA A 175 -12.46 1.69 16.87
N PRO A 176 -12.03 0.45 17.21
CA PRO A 176 -12.88 -0.74 17.14
C PRO A 176 -14.05 -0.70 18.14
N VAL A 177 -13.79 -0.24 19.36
CA VAL A 177 -14.78 -0.17 20.45
C VAL A 177 -15.89 0.81 20.08
N VAL A 178 -15.54 2.01 19.60
CA VAL A 178 -16.51 3.04 19.19
C VAL A 178 -17.37 2.58 18.00
N ARG A 179 -16.79 1.84 17.04
CA ARG A 179 -17.55 1.27 15.92
C ARG A 179 -18.51 0.18 16.37
N LEU A 180 -18.16 -0.62 17.39
CA LEU A 180 -19.03 -1.64 17.94
C LEU A 180 -20.21 -1.02 18.73
N THR A 181 -19.93 -0.04 19.59
CA THR A 181 -20.94 0.61 20.42
C THR A 181 -21.94 1.42 19.61
N ASN A 182 -21.51 2.09 18.54
CA ASN A 182 -22.41 2.83 17.65
C ASN A 182 -23.29 1.91 16.79
N ARG A 183 -22.96 0.63 16.68
CA ARG A 183 -23.76 -0.38 15.95
C ARG A 183 -24.79 -1.08 16.84
N LEU A 184 -24.52 -1.22 18.14
CA LEU A 184 -25.46 -1.75 19.13
C LEU A 184 -26.54 -0.74 19.55
N ARG A 185 -26.37 0.53 19.17
CA ARG A 185 -27.33 1.63 19.41
C ARG A 185 -28.27 1.89 18.22
N LYS A 186 -28.15 1.14 17.13
CA LYS A 186 -29.07 1.13 15.99
C LYS A 186 -29.79 -0.21 15.95
#